data_AF-A0A2M7Q2I6-F1
#
_entry.id   AF-A0A2M7Q2I6-F1
#
_cell.length_a   1.000
_cell.length_b   1.000
_cell.length_c   1.000
_cell.angle_alpha   90.00
_cell.angle_beta   90.00
_cell.angle_gamma   90.00
#
_symmetry.space_group_name_H-M   'P 1'
#
loop_
_entity.id
_entity.type
_entity.pdbx_description
1 polymer ?
#
loop_
_entity_poly.entity_id
_entity_poly.type
_entity_poly.pdbx_seq_one_letter_code
_entity_poly.pdbx_strand_id
1 'polypeptide(L)'
;MLPLILLALSASANIASAKSDVKINITAEKEIVVQEDGKDVLKRVKIDTAMPGDVLIYTLDYVNKGDEVATDVVLNDPVPDGTIYIDGSAFGPGSDITFSIDGGESFNSPSLLIYEIEQAGKKVSRLASPDVYTHIRWQVKQVEAGKSGVAGFRVRVK
;
A
#
# COMPACT_ATOMS: atom_id res chain seq x y z
N MET A 1 -35.16 7.31 65.51
CA MET A 1 -34.63 7.91 64.27
C MET A 1 -33.31 7.23 63.96
N LEU A 2 -33.27 6.37 62.95
CA LEU A 2 -32.03 5.73 62.47
C LEU A 2 -31.41 6.63 61.37
N PRO A 3 -30.08 6.84 61.31
CA PRO A 3 -29.48 7.63 60.25
C PRO A 3 -29.39 6.80 58.95
N LEU A 4 -29.79 7.42 57.85
CA LEU A 4 -29.68 6.89 56.50
C LEU A 4 -28.23 7.01 56.02
N ILE A 5 -27.53 5.89 55.83
CA ILE A 5 -26.18 5.87 55.26
C ILE A 5 -26.31 6.02 53.74
N LEU A 6 -25.89 7.17 53.22
CA LEU A 6 -25.81 7.42 51.78
C LEU A 6 -24.55 6.76 51.22
N LEU A 7 -24.71 5.63 50.54
CA LEU A 7 -23.62 4.93 49.85
C LEU A 7 -23.31 5.72 48.55
N ALA A 8 -22.27 6.56 48.57
CA ALA A 8 -21.79 7.21 47.36
C ALA A 8 -21.01 6.19 46.52
N LEU A 9 -21.62 5.66 45.45
CA LEU A 9 -20.93 4.89 44.42
C LEU A 9 -20.06 5.87 43.61
N SER A 10 -18.76 5.97 43.91
CA SER A 10 -17.84 6.68 43.02
C SER A 10 -17.50 5.77 41.84
N ALA A 11 -18.16 5.98 40.70
CA ALA A 11 -17.72 5.40 39.44
C ALA A 11 -16.49 6.17 38.96
N SER A 12 -15.31 5.57 39.06
CA SER A 12 -14.13 6.08 38.36
C SER A 12 -14.30 5.78 36.88
N ALA A 13 -14.54 6.81 36.06
CA ALA A 13 -14.47 6.68 34.62
C ALA A 13 -13.00 6.50 34.22
N ASN A 14 -12.65 5.31 33.72
CA ASN A 14 -11.41 5.14 32.97
C ASN A 14 -11.60 5.84 31.63
N ILE A 15 -11.11 7.07 31.50
CA ILE A 15 -11.04 7.74 30.21
C ILE A 15 -9.84 7.13 29.48
N ALA A 16 -10.09 6.11 28.66
CA ALA A 16 -9.09 5.68 27.68
C ALA A 16 -8.84 6.85 26.71
N SER A 17 -7.58 7.17 26.43
CA SER A 17 -7.24 8.19 25.44
C SER A 17 -7.57 7.68 24.05
N ALA A 18 -8.41 8.42 23.33
CA ALA A 18 -8.72 8.14 21.95
C ALA A 18 -7.47 8.37 21.06
N LYS A 19 -7.27 7.50 20.06
CA LYS A 19 -6.16 7.53 19.11
C LYS A 19 -6.49 6.72 17.84
N SER A 20 -6.07 7.21 16.68
CA SER A 20 -6.02 6.39 15.45
C SER A 20 -5.00 5.24 15.54
N ASP A 21 -5.31 4.07 14.96
CA ASP A 21 -4.39 2.93 14.90
C ASP A 21 -4.52 2.18 13.56
N VAL A 22 -3.79 2.63 12.54
CA VAL A 22 -3.80 1.98 11.23
C VAL A 22 -2.91 0.73 11.26
N LYS A 23 -3.52 -0.41 10.95
CA LYS A 23 -2.82 -1.68 10.69
C LYS A 23 -2.85 -1.97 9.21
N ILE A 24 -1.76 -2.56 8.71
CA ILE A 24 -1.63 -3.01 7.33
C ILE A 24 -1.23 -4.49 7.31
N ASN A 25 -1.76 -5.22 6.34
CA ASN A 25 -1.36 -6.57 6.00
C ASN A 25 -1.09 -6.61 4.50
N ILE A 26 0.07 -7.16 4.12
CA ILE A 26 0.48 -7.26 2.71
C ILE A 26 0.49 -8.73 2.33
N THR A 27 -0.13 -9.04 1.20
CA THR A 27 -0.16 -10.38 0.62
C THR A 27 0.37 -10.34 -0.81
N ALA A 28 1.10 -11.39 -1.19
CA ALA A 28 1.59 -11.57 -2.55
C ALA A 28 1.03 -12.88 -3.11
N GLU A 29 0.46 -12.80 -4.31
CA GLU A 29 -0.10 -13.93 -5.03
C GLU A 29 0.45 -13.94 -6.46
N LYS A 30 0.49 -15.11 -7.09
CA LYS A 30 0.81 -15.23 -8.51
C LYS A 30 -0.46 -15.19 -9.33
N GLU A 31 -0.47 -14.39 -10.39
CA GLU A 31 -1.55 -14.41 -11.38
C GLU A 31 -1.23 -15.44 -12.48
N ILE A 32 -2.16 -16.37 -12.70
CA ILE A 32 -2.08 -17.39 -13.74
C ILE A 32 -3.31 -17.29 -14.64
N VAL A 33 -3.15 -17.63 -15.91
CA VAL A 33 -4.27 -17.81 -16.83
C VAL A 33 -4.58 -19.29 -16.89
N VAL A 34 -5.83 -19.66 -16.61
CA VAL A 34 -6.33 -21.03 -16.76
C VAL A 34 -7.39 -21.06 -17.85
N GLN A 35 -7.48 -22.18 -18.55
CA GLN A 35 -8.54 -22.42 -19.52
C GLN A 35 -9.76 -23.03 -18.83
N GLU A 36 -10.86 -22.30 -18.80
CA GLU A 36 -12.18 -22.76 -18.32
C GLU A 36 -13.20 -22.55 -19.43
N ASP A 37 -13.90 -23.62 -19.81
CA ASP A 37 -14.90 -23.60 -20.89
C ASP A 37 -14.40 -22.95 -22.19
N GLY A 38 -13.12 -23.18 -22.54
CA GLY A 38 -12.48 -22.63 -23.73
C GLY A 38 -12.15 -21.13 -23.65
N LYS A 39 -12.17 -20.54 -22.46
CA LYS A 39 -11.81 -19.14 -22.20
C LYS A 39 -10.62 -19.05 -21.26
N ASP A 40 -9.79 -18.05 -21.51
CA ASP A 40 -8.76 -17.61 -20.58
C ASP A 40 -9.41 -16.94 -19.37
N VAL A 41 -9.18 -17.50 -18.19
CA VAL A 41 -9.62 -16.95 -16.90
C VAL A 41 -8.40 -16.64 -16.06
N LEU A 42 -8.26 -15.38 -15.65
CA LEU A 42 -7.21 -14.95 -14.72
C LEU A 42 -7.55 -15.44 -13.31
N LYS A 43 -6.64 -16.17 -12.68
CA LYS A 43 -6.74 -16.63 -11.30
C LYS A 43 -5.54 -16.16 -10.49
N ARG A 44 -5.75 -15.98 -9.20
CA ARG A 44 -4.70 -15.76 -8.21
C ARG A 44 -4.46 -17.03 -7.43
N VAL A 45 -3.19 -17.37 -7.27
CA VAL A 45 -2.75 -18.56 -6.52
C VAL A 45 -1.63 -18.20 -5.57
N LYS A 46 -1.50 -18.99 -4.51
CA LYS A 46 -0.36 -18.88 -3.58
C LYS A 46 0.95 -19.04 -4.35
N ILE A 47 1.95 -18.26 -3.95
CA ILE A 47 3.30 -18.36 -4.50
C ILE A 47 4.04 -19.50 -3.80
N ASP A 48 4.19 -20.64 -4.48
CA ASP A 48 5.11 -21.71 -4.06
C ASP A 48 6.49 -21.53 -4.71
N THR A 49 6.51 -21.03 -5.95
CA THR A 49 7.72 -20.67 -6.71
C THR A 49 7.35 -19.60 -7.73
N ALA A 50 8.27 -18.67 -7.97
CA ALA A 50 8.15 -17.61 -8.97
C ALA A 50 9.26 -17.78 -10.03
N MET A 51 8.89 -17.79 -11.30
CA MET A 51 9.80 -17.95 -12.44
C MET A 51 9.89 -16.65 -13.24
N PRO A 52 10.99 -16.42 -13.99
CA PRO A 52 11.10 -15.29 -14.92
C PRO A 52 9.86 -15.18 -15.82
N GLY A 53 9.28 -13.99 -15.88
CA GLY A 53 8.04 -13.71 -16.62
C GLY A 53 6.75 -13.88 -15.82
N ASP A 54 6.76 -14.54 -14.65
CA ASP A 54 5.57 -14.63 -13.79
C ASP A 54 5.08 -13.23 -13.39
N VAL A 55 3.77 -13.06 -13.34
CA VAL A 55 3.13 -11.85 -12.80
C VAL A 55 2.73 -12.10 -11.35
N LEU A 56 3.22 -11.25 -10.46
CA LEU A 56 2.86 -11.26 -9.05
C LEU A 56 2.00 -10.04 -8.76
N ILE A 57 0.94 -10.24 -7.97
CA ILE A 57 0.13 -9.15 -7.43
C ILE A 57 0.39 -9.02 -5.94
N TYR A 58 0.65 -7.79 -5.52
CA TYR A 58 0.78 -7.38 -4.13
C TYR A 58 -0.50 -6.65 -3.72
N THR A 59 -1.15 -7.11 -2.66
CA THR A 59 -2.37 -6.52 -2.10
C THR A 59 -2.12 -6.07 -0.66
N LEU A 60 -2.35 -4.79 -0.41
CA LEU A 60 -2.20 -4.12 0.87
C LEU A 60 -3.59 -3.87 1.45
N ASP A 61 -3.99 -4.69 2.41
CA ASP A 61 -5.21 -4.50 3.18
C ASP A 61 -4.89 -3.65 4.41
N TYR A 62 -5.55 -2.50 4.56
CA TYR A 62 -5.35 -1.62 5.70
C TYR A 62 -6.66 -1.34 6.44
N VAL A 63 -6.57 -1.16 7.76
CA VAL A 63 -7.71 -0.90 8.65
C VAL A 63 -7.30 0.03 9.78
N ASN A 64 -8.12 1.02 10.09
CA ASN A 64 -7.98 1.82 11.30
C ASN A 64 -8.71 1.12 12.45
N LYS A 65 -7.96 0.49 13.36
CA LYS A 65 -8.48 -0.17 14.57
C LYS A 65 -8.59 0.77 15.78
N GLY A 66 -8.22 2.03 15.59
CA GLY A 66 -8.39 3.07 16.60
C GLY A 66 -9.84 3.53 16.72
N ASP A 67 -10.06 4.46 17.63
CA ASP A 67 -11.34 5.11 17.93
C ASP A 67 -11.41 6.55 17.39
N GLU A 68 -10.35 7.04 16.74
CA GLU A 68 -10.33 8.31 16.00
C GLU A 68 -10.03 8.11 14.51
N VAL A 69 -10.40 9.09 13.68
CA VAL A 69 -10.06 9.12 12.25
C VAL A 69 -8.53 9.20 12.07
N ALA A 70 -7.99 8.38 11.16
CA ALA A 70 -6.61 8.49 10.73
C ALA A 70 -6.55 9.38 9.49
N THR A 71 -5.85 10.51 9.54
CA THR A 71 -5.69 11.43 8.40
C THR A 71 -4.31 11.28 7.77
N ASP A 72 -4.20 11.56 6.47
CA ASP A 72 -2.94 11.53 5.71
C ASP A 72 -2.14 10.24 5.89
N VAL A 73 -2.83 9.10 5.80
CA VAL A 73 -2.22 7.78 5.95
C VAL A 73 -1.35 7.49 4.74
N VAL A 74 -0.07 7.25 4.99
CA VAL A 74 0.92 6.94 3.95
C VAL A 74 1.24 5.45 3.99
N LEU A 75 0.99 4.77 2.88
CA LEU A 75 1.41 3.39 2.63
C LEU A 75 2.56 3.42 1.64
N ASN A 76 3.74 2.93 2.02
CA ASN A 76 4.89 2.80 1.14
C ASN A 76 5.24 1.32 1.00
N ASP A 77 5.42 0.84 -0.22
CA ASP A 77 5.82 -0.54 -0.50
C ASP A 77 6.97 -0.58 -1.52
N PRO A 78 8.10 -1.25 -1.22
CA PRO A 78 9.15 -1.47 -2.20
C PRO A 78 8.69 -2.35 -3.37
N VAL A 79 9.18 -2.05 -4.57
CA VAL A 79 9.18 -2.99 -5.68
C VAL A 79 10.19 -4.10 -5.32
N PRO A 80 9.77 -5.38 -5.23
CA PRO A 80 10.66 -6.46 -4.82
C PRO A 80 11.86 -6.64 -5.75
N ASP A 81 13.01 -6.97 -5.17
CA ASP A 81 14.22 -7.32 -5.92
C ASP A 81 13.95 -8.46 -6.91
N GLY A 82 14.59 -8.40 -8.09
CA GLY A 82 14.37 -9.38 -9.14
C GLY A 82 13.03 -9.23 -9.87
N THR A 83 12.27 -8.16 -9.62
CA THR A 83 11.01 -7.88 -10.34
C THR A 83 11.02 -6.51 -11.02
N ILE A 84 10.04 -6.26 -11.88
CA ILE A 84 9.78 -4.99 -12.56
C ILE A 84 8.33 -4.62 -12.32
N TYR A 85 8.07 -3.38 -11.87
CA TYR A 85 6.71 -2.85 -11.77
C TYR A 85 5.99 -2.92 -13.13
N ILE A 86 4.73 -3.37 -13.12
CA ILE A 86 3.87 -3.35 -14.29
C ILE A 86 3.18 -2.00 -14.35
N ASP A 87 3.43 -1.22 -15.40
CA ASP A 87 2.87 0.12 -15.54
C ASP A 87 1.34 0.14 -15.44
N GLY A 88 0.81 1.19 -14.80
CA GLY A 88 -0.63 1.34 -14.56
C GLY A 88 -1.29 0.26 -13.68
N SER A 89 -0.52 -0.65 -13.08
CA SER A 89 -1.09 -1.74 -12.27
C SER A 89 -1.41 -1.34 -10.83
N ALA A 90 -0.84 -0.24 -10.33
CA ALA A 90 -1.10 0.26 -9.00
C ALA A 90 -2.55 0.73 -8.85
N PHE A 91 -3.21 0.31 -7.77
CA PHE A 91 -4.57 0.67 -7.42
C PHE A 91 -4.68 1.03 -5.94
N GLY A 92 -5.66 1.84 -5.60
CA GLY A 92 -5.91 2.31 -4.24
C GLY A 92 -7.02 3.36 -4.29
N PRO A 93 -8.30 2.95 -4.27
CA PRO A 93 -9.41 3.88 -4.47
C PRO A 93 -9.36 5.06 -3.49
N GLY A 94 -9.37 6.28 -4.04
CA GLY A 94 -9.34 7.52 -3.23
C GLY A 94 -7.95 7.93 -2.72
N SER A 95 -6.89 7.24 -3.13
CA SER A 95 -5.50 7.56 -2.78
C SER A 95 -4.79 8.32 -3.89
N ASP A 96 -3.89 9.22 -3.51
CA ASP A 96 -2.89 9.76 -4.42
C ASP A 96 -1.73 8.76 -4.53
N ILE A 97 -1.46 8.28 -5.75
CA ILE A 97 -0.42 7.26 -6.02
C ILE A 97 0.81 7.92 -6.64
N THR A 98 1.96 7.72 -6.01
CA THR A 98 3.25 8.25 -6.42
C THR A 98 4.32 7.16 -6.38
N PHE A 99 5.45 7.38 -7.04
CA PHE A 99 6.50 6.39 -7.21
C PHE A 99 7.86 7.01 -6.88
N SER A 100 8.82 6.16 -6.52
CA SER A 100 10.21 6.52 -6.23
C SER A 100 11.16 5.74 -7.12
N ILE A 101 12.30 6.35 -7.46
CA ILE A 101 13.45 5.72 -8.14
C ILE A 101 14.72 5.77 -7.29
N ASP A 102 14.65 6.33 -6.09
CA ASP A 102 15.79 6.66 -5.22
C ASP A 102 15.70 5.92 -3.88
N GLY A 103 15.11 4.74 -3.86
CA GLY A 103 15.03 3.93 -2.64
C GLY A 103 14.02 4.46 -1.62
N GLY A 104 13.05 5.27 -2.06
CA GLY A 104 12.00 5.82 -1.20
C GLY A 104 12.37 7.14 -0.55
N GLU A 105 13.40 7.85 -1.03
CA GLU A 105 13.76 9.18 -0.55
C GLU A 105 12.79 10.24 -1.07
N SER A 106 12.42 10.18 -2.36
CA SER A 106 11.45 11.08 -2.98
C SER A 106 10.36 10.33 -3.74
N PHE A 107 9.18 10.94 -3.82
CA PHE A 107 8.01 10.35 -4.47
C PHE A 107 7.33 11.39 -5.36
N ASN A 108 7.08 11.01 -6.61
CA ASN A 108 6.46 11.87 -7.61
C ASN A 108 5.44 11.08 -8.44
N SER A 109 4.51 11.79 -9.08
CA SER A 109 3.66 11.19 -10.11
C SER A 109 4.52 10.68 -11.27
N PRO A 110 4.11 9.62 -12.00
CA PRO A 110 4.91 9.06 -13.10
C PRO A 110 5.40 10.09 -14.12
N SER A 111 4.60 11.12 -14.44
CA SER A 111 4.95 12.18 -15.39
C SER A 111 6.02 13.17 -14.89
N LEU A 112 6.30 13.20 -13.59
CA LEU A 112 7.27 14.09 -12.94
C LEU A 112 8.51 13.35 -12.45
N LEU A 113 8.58 12.05 -12.72
CA LEU A 113 9.62 11.18 -12.21
C LEU A 113 10.85 11.25 -13.12
N ILE A 114 11.59 12.35 -13.01
CA ILE A 114 12.70 12.71 -13.89
C ILE A 114 14.03 12.54 -13.15
N TYR A 115 15.02 11.95 -13.81
CA TYR A 115 16.38 11.80 -13.29
C TYR A 115 17.43 12.27 -14.29
N GLU A 116 18.59 12.71 -13.79
CA GLU A 116 19.73 13.09 -14.63
C GLU A 116 20.67 11.91 -14.81
N ILE A 117 21.07 11.65 -16.05
CA ILE A 117 22.18 10.73 -16.37
C ILE A 117 23.30 11.50 -17.06
N GLU A 118 24.52 11.00 -16.92
CA GLU A 118 25.64 11.50 -17.70
C GLU A 118 25.77 10.71 -19.01
N GLN A 119 25.61 11.39 -20.14
CA GLN A 119 25.83 10.82 -21.48
C GLN A 119 26.83 11.69 -22.23
N ALA A 120 27.96 11.09 -22.62
CA ALA A 120 29.05 11.78 -23.32
C ALA A 120 29.52 13.07 -22.62
N GLY A 121 29.66 13.03 -21.29
CA GLY A 121 30.12 14.19 -20.49
C GLY A 121 29.08 15.29 -20.28
N LYS A 122 27.81 15.05 -20.64
CA LYS A 122 26.70 15.99 -20.42
C LYS A 122 25.64 15.37 -19.53
N LYS A 123 25.06 16.19 -18.65
CA LYS A 123 23.87 15.84 -17.90
C LYS A 123 22.64 15.87 -18.81
N VAL A 124 21.89 14.77 -18.83
CA VAL A 124 20.68 14.59 -19.64
C VAL A 124 19.55 14.17 -18.71
N SER A 125 18.46 14.95 -18.69
CA SER A 125 17.25 14.58 -17.96
C SER A 125 16.47 13.52 -18.73
N ARG A 126 16.03 12.47 -18.03
CA ARG A 126 15.19 11.40 -18.57
C ARG A 126 13.99 11.16 -17.69
N LEU A 127 12.85 10.87 -18.31
CA LEU A 127 11.69 10.34 -17.62
C LEU A 127 11.99 8.89 -17.21
N ALA A 128 11.75 8.57 -15.95
CA ALA A 128 11.91 7.22 -15.43
C ALA A 128 10.88 6.27 -16.02
N SER A 129 11.37 5.16 -16.54
CA SER A 129 10.55 4.03 -16.95
C SER A 129 10.24 3.12 -15.75
N PRO A 130 9.13 2.36 -15.77
CA PRO A 130 8.72 1.45 -14.71
C PRO A 130 9.79 0.46 -14.21
N ASP A 131 10.76 0.08 -15.04
CA ASP A 131 11.84 -0.85 -14.70
C ASP A 131 12.87 -0.30 -13.71
N VAL A 132 12.90 1.03 -13.50
CA VAL A 132 13.74 1.67 -12.48
C VAL A 132 12.98 2.07 -11.22
N TYR A 133 11.67 1.83 -11.15
CA TYR A 133 10.89 2.15 -9.95
C TYR A 133 11.33 1.25 -8.79
N THR A 134 11.53 1.89 -7.63
CA THR A 134 11.99 1.24 -6.41
C THR A 134 10.88 1.13 -5.37
N HIS A 135 9.93 2.08 -5.34
CA HIS A 135 8.81 2.06 -4.40
C HIS A 135 7.55 2.65 -5.03
N ILE A 136 6.41 2.24 -4.48
CA ILE A 136 5.10 2.85 -4.70
C ILE A 136 4.61 3.42 -3.36
N ARG A 137 3.99 4.61 -3.41
CA ARG A 137 3.35 5.27 -2.28
C ARG A 137 1.89 5.53 -2.58
N TRP A 138 1.03 5.18 -1.64
CA TRP A 138 -0.38 5.59 -1.59
C TRP A 138 -0.56 6.55 -0.42
N GLN A 139 -0.99 7.78 -0.71
CA GLN A 139 -1.46 8.72 0.29
C GLN A 139 -2.98 8.66 0.37
N VAL A 140 -3.50 8.04 1.42
CA VAL A 140 -4.93 7.93 1.72
C VAL A 140 -5.32 9.12 2.59
N LYS A 141 -6.22 9.98 2.09
CA LYS A 141 -6.58 11.24 2.78
C LYS A 141 -7.11 11.00 4.20
N GLN A 142 -7.98 10.01 4.36
CA GLN A 142 -8.47 9.62 5.68
C GLN A 142 -8.97 8.18 5.72
N VAL A 143 -8.93 7.58 6.90
CA VAL A 143 -9.53 6.28 7.23
C VAL A 143 -10.28 6.44 8.55
N GLU A 144 -11.61 6.44 8.48
CA GLU A 144 -12.47 6.51 9.67
C GLU A 144 -12.21 5.34 10.63
N ALA A 145 -12.50 5.55 11.92
CA ALA A 145 -12.39 4.49 12.93
C ALA A 145 -13.21 3.24 12.53
N GLY A 146 -12.59 2.07 12.61
CA GLY A 146 -13.17 0.79 12.21
C GLY A 146 -13.33 0.59 10.69
N LYS A 147 -12.90 1.53 9.85
CA LYS A 147 -12.94 1.38 8.38
C LYS A 147 -11.63 0.83 7.83
N SER A 148 -11.76 0.19 6.68
CA SER A 148 -10.69 -0.45 5.95
C SER A 148 -10.68 0.00 4.49
N GLY A 149 -9.57 -0.26 3.82
CA GLY A 149 -9.42 -0.10 2.38
C GLY A 149 -8.38 -1.07 1.83
N VAL A 150 -8.21 -1.02 0.52
CA VAL A 150 -7.27 -1.88 -0.21
C VAL A 150 -6.45 -1.03 -1.17
N ALA A 151 -5.16 -1.33 -1.23
CA ALA A 151 -4.25 -0.85 -2.25
C ALA A 151 -3.47 -2.04 -2.82
N GLY A 152 -2.75 -1.85 -3.91
CA GLY A 152 -1.95 -2.93 -4.47
C GLY A 152 -1.34 -2.56 -5.80
N PHE A 153 -0.51 -3.44 -6.30
CA PHE A 153 0.21 -3.28 -7.56
C PHE A 153 0.62 -4.64 -8.11
N ARG A 154 1.10 -4.67 -9.35
CA ARG A 154 1.66 -5.86 -9.96
C ARG A 154 3.10 -5.65 -10.34
N VAL A 155 3.84 -6.75 -10.31
CA VAL A 155 5.21 -6.84 -10.81
C VAL A 155 5.35 -8.05 -11.71
N ARG A 156 6.35 -8.01 -12.59
CA ARG A 156 6.79 -9.14 -13.41
C ARG A 156 8.18 -9.56 -12.96
N VAL A 157 8.38 -10.85 -12.74
CA VAL A 157 9.68 -11.43 -12.39
C VAL A 157 10.64 -11.29 -13.59
N LYS A 158 11.89 -10.87 -13.34
CA LYS A 158 12.94 -10.69 -14.34
C LYS A 158 13.47 -12.02 -14.88
#